data_AF-C5CL06-F1
#
_entry.id   AF-C5CL06-F1
#
_cell.length_a   1.000
_cell.length_b   1.000
_cell.length_c   1.000
_cell.angle_alpha   90.00
_cell.angle_beta   90.00
_cell.angle_gamma   90.00
#
_symmetry.space_group_name_H-M   'P 1'
#
loop_
_entity.id
_entity.type
_entity.pdbx_description
1 polymer ?
#
loop_
_entity_poly.entity_id
_entity_poly.type
_entity_poly.pdbx_seq_one_letter_code
_entity_poly.pdbx_strand_id
1 'polypeptide(L)' 'MEFSEYELSTMLQEVVDAGHVTEGSREHGIAKLVIDKGEAALTDAQKTIYQRHVLPFLKAIAHRHDKEDRVSLWPD' A
#
# COMPACT_ATOMS: atom_id res chain seq x y z
N MET A 1 10.46 8.48 -0.74
CA MET A 1 10.24 7.22 -0.02
C MET A 1 10.01 6.19 -1.09
N GLU A 2 11.05 5.45 -1.46
CA GLU A 2 10.90 4.24 -2.27
C GLU A 2 10.66 3.09 -1.29
N PHE A 3 9.64 2.29 -1.55
CA PHE A 3 9.39 1.05 -0.82
C PHE A 3 10.13 -0.07 -1.55
N SER A 4 10.72 -1.02 -0.83
CA SER A 4 11.11 -2.28 -1.49
C SER A 4 9.86 -3.00 -2.00
N GLU A 5 9.97 -3.81 -3.07
CA GLU A 5 8.81 -4.55 -3.63
C GLU A 5 8.13 -5.45 -2.58
N TYR A 6 8.91 -6.01 -1.67
CA TYR A 6 8.42 -6.84 -0.57
C TYR A 6 7.64 -6.03 0.49
N GLU A 7 8.17 -4.89 0.90
CA GLU A 7 7.48 -3.99 1.84
C GLU A 7 6.20 -3.42 1.21
N LEU A 8 6.27 -3.04 -0.06
CA LEU A 8 5.14 -2.54 -0.82
C LEU A 8 4.00 -3.57 -0.89
N SER A 9 4.32 -4.80 -1.27
CA SER A 9 3.34 -5.89 -1.36
C SER A 9 2.73 -6.22 0.00
N THR A 10 3.54 -6.25 1.06
CA THR A 10 3.06 -6.47 2.44
C THR A 10 2.10 -5.37 2.89
N MET A 11 2.47 -4.10 2.73
CA MET A 11 1.62 -2.98 3.13
C MET A 11 0.34 -2.89 2.27
N LEU A 12 0.42 -3.20 0.97
CA LEU A 12 -0.75 -3.25 0.11
C LEU A 12 -1.69 -4.40 0.50
N GLN A 13 -1.16 -5.53 0.96
CA GLN A 13 -1.98 -6.61 1.49
C GLN A 13 -2.74 -6.15 2.74
N GLU A 14 -2.11 -5.38 3.64
CA GLU A 14 -2.82 -4.76 4.78
C GLU A 14 -3.92 -3.78 4.31
N VAL A 15 -3.67 -2.95 3.28
CA VAL A 15 -4.71 -2.06 2.71
C VAL A 15 -5.94 -2.85 2.25
N VAL A 16 -5.72 -4.00 1.61
CA VAL A 16 -6.77 -4.89 1.13
C VAL A 16 -7.49 -5.58 2.30
N ASP A 17 -6.74 -6.19 3.20
CA ASP A 17 -7.28 -6.99 4.31
C ASP A 17 -8.03 -6.13 5.34
N ALA A 18 -7.58 -4.89 5.57
CA ALA A 18 -8.26 -3.92 6.41
C ALA A 18 -9.53 -3.33 5.78
N GLY A 19 -9.84 -3.67 4.52
CA GLY A 19 -11.02 -3.17 3.81
C GLY A 19 -10.95 -1.68 3.46
N HIS A 20 -9.75 -1.09 3.41
CA HIS A 20 -9.56 0.32 3.02
C HIS A 20 -9.93 0.56 1.55
N VAL A 21 -9.84 -0.49 0.73
CA VAL A 21 -10.40 -0.56 -0.62
C VAL A 21 -11.53 -1.57 -0.63
N THR A 22 -12.65 -1.23 -1.27
CA THR A 22 -13.84 -2.10 -1.29
C THR A 22 -13.59 -3.35 -2.13
N GLU A 23 -13.85 -4.53 -1.58
CA GLU A 23 -13.68 -5.78 -2.34
C GLU A 23 -14.51 -5.77 -3.63
N GLY A 24 -13.90 -6.20 -4.73
CA GLY A 24 -14.52 -6.19 -6.06
C GLY A 24 -14.55 -4.81 -6.76
N SER A 25 -14.08 -3.74 -6.10
CA SER A 25 -13.96 -2.43 -6.74
C SER A 25 -12.73 -2.33 -7.65
N ARG A 26 -12.65 -1.23 -8.41
CA ARG A 26 -11.54 -0.98 -9.35
C ARG A 26 -10.22 -0.81 -8.62
N GLU A 27 -10.21 -0.03 -7.54
CA GLU A 27 -9.04 0.21 -6.69
C GLU A 27 -8.57 -1.07 -5.97
N HIS A 28 -9.48 -1.95 -5.57
CA HIS A 28 -9.11 -3.27 -5.02
C HIS A 28 -8.40 -4.13 -6.08
N GLY A 29 -8.94 -4.21 -7.30
CA GLY A 29 -8.27 -4.93 -8.40
C GLY A 29 -6.90 -4.35 -8.75
N ILE A 30 -6.75 -3.02 -8.68
CA ILE A 30 -5.48 -2.34 -8.91
C ILE A 30 -4.49 -2.63 -7.78
N ALA A 31 -4.92 -2.62 -6.51
CA ALA A 31 -4.06 -2.98 -5.38
C ALA A 31 -3.52 -4.41 -5.53
N LYS A 32 -4.38 -5.39 -5.87
CA LYS A 32 -3.94 -6.77 -6.13
C LYS A 32 -2.99 -6.89 -7.32
N LEU A 33 -3.24 -6.13 -8.40
CA LEU A 33 -2.33 -6.11 -9.55
C LEU A 33 -0.92 -5.61 -9.17
N VAL A 34 -0.83 -4.60 -8.30
CA VAL A 34 0.46 -4.10 -7.80
C VAL A 34 1.13 -5.13 -6.88
N ILE A 35 0.37 -5.83 -6.02
CA ILE A 35 0.90 -6.93 -5.19
C ILE A 35 1.52 -8.03 -6.08
N ASP A 36 0.81 -8.43 -7.14
CA ASP A 36 1.23 -9.56 -7.97
C ASP A 36 2.35 -9.22 -8.97
N LYS A 37 2.36 -7.98 -9.50
CA LYS A 37 3.20 -7.61 -10.65
C LYS A 37 4.01 -6.32 -10.47
N GLY A 38 3.89 -5.66 -9.34
CA GLY A 38 4.50 -4.36 -9.07
C GLY A 38 3.79 -3.17 -9.74
N GLU A 39 4.16 -1.95 -9.34
CA GLU A 39 3.56 -0.72 -9.85
C GLU A 39 3.81 -0.49 -11.35
N ALA A 40 4.90 -1.06 -11.88
CA ALA A 40 5.25 -0.95 -13.29
C ALA A 40 4.21 -1.59 -14.22
N ALA A 41 3.41 -2.55 -13.71
CA ALA A 41 2.36 -3.21 -14.47
C ALA A 41 1.11 -2.33 -14.69
N LEU A 42 1.01 -1.18 -14.01
CA LEU A 42 -0.14 -0.29 -14.12
C LEU A 42 -0.08 0.54 -15.41
N THR A 43 -1.21 0.62 -16.10
CA THR A 43 -1.47 1.64 -17.14
C THR A 43 -1.59 3.03 -16.51
N ASP A 44 -1.46 4.10 -17.29
CA ASP A 44 -1.54 5.48 -16.76
C ASP A 44 -2.90 5.80 -16.11
N ALA A 45 -3.99 5.24 -16.66
CA ALA A 45 -5.32 5.35 -16.07
C ALA A 45 -5.38 4.64 -14.71
N GLN A 46 -4.77 3.44 -14.59
CA GLN A 46 -4.71 2.71 -13.32
C GLN A 46 -3.79 3.39 -12.31
N LYS A 47 -2.66 3.95 -12.73
CA LYS A 47 -1.78 4.76 -11.87
C LYS A 47 -2.51 5.95 -11.26
N THR A 48 -3.36 6.61 -12.04
CA THR A 48 -4.17 7.73 -11.54
C THR A 48 -5.13 7.29 -10.44
N ILE A 49 -5.78 6.15 -10.60
CA ILE A 49 -6.69 5.58 -9.59
C ILE A 49 -5.88 5.14 -8.37
N TYR A 50 -4.77 4.43 -8.57
CA TYR A 50 -3.87 4.00 -7.51
C TYR A 50 -3.39 5.18 -6.65
N GLN A 51 -2.90 6.25 -7.26
CA GLN A 51 -2.42 7.43 -6.57
C GLN A 51 -3.51 8.15 -5.77
N ARG A 52 -4.76 8.14 -6.25
CA ARG A 52 -5.88 8.83 -5.58
C ARG A 52 -6.54 8.00 -4.49
N HIS A 53 -6.63 6.68 -4.68
CA HIS A 53 -7.49 5.82 -3.86
C HIS A 53 -6.73 4.76 -3.06
N VAL A 54 -5.52 4.38 -3.45
CA VAL A 54 -4.74 3.34 -2.77
C VAL A 54 -3.57 3.94 -2.00
N LEU A 55 -2.79 4.81 -2.66
CA LEU A 55 -1.59 5.43 -2.12
C LEU A 55 -1.79 6.20 -0.80
N PRO A 56 -2.92 6.91 -0.56
CA PRO A 56 -3.15 7.58 0.73
C PRO A 56 -3.18 6.61 1.91
N PHE A 57 -3.80 5.43 1.74
CA PHE A 57 -3.85 4.41 2.78
C PHE A 57 -2.50 3.76 2.99
N LEU A 58 -1.78 3.48 1.89
CA LEU A 58 -0.42 2.96 1.95
C LEU A 58 0.51 3.88 2.75
N LYS A 59 0.44 5.19 2.50
CA LYS A 59 1.23 6.19 3.26
C LYS A 59 0.84 6.23 4.73
N ALA A 60 -0.44 6.05 5.07
CA ALA A 60 -0.89 6.03 6.44
C ALA A 60 -0.35 4.81 7.21
N ILE A 61 -0.30 3.64 6.54
CA ILE A 61 0.31 2.41 7.08
C ILE A 61 1.81 2.60 7.25
N ALA A 62 2.51 3.04 6.20
CA ALA A 62 3.95 3.30 6.26
C ALA A 62 4.32 4.26 7.41
N HIS A 63 3.52 5.32 7.62
CA HIS A 63 3.71 6.26 8.72
C HIS A 63 3.44 5.66 10.10
N ARG A 64 2.58 4.64 10.19
CA ARG A 64 2.34 3.88 11.43
C ARG A 64 3.54 2.99 11.74
N HIS A 65 4.03 2.24 10.75
CA HIS A 65 5.23 1.41 10.87
C HIS A 65 6.46 2.23 11.29
N ASP A 66 6.72 3.37 10.64
CA ASP A 66 7.85 4.25 11.01
C ASP A 66 7.76 4.76 12.46
N LYS A 67 6.53 4.99 12.97
CA LYS A 67 6.33 5.34 14.38
C LYS A 67 6.57 4.17 15.32
N GLU A 68 6.09 2.97 14.97
CA GLU A 68 6.27 1.77 15.80
C GLU A 68 7.74 1.36 15.88
N ASP A 69 8.46 1.41 14.76
CA ASP A 69 9.90 1.15 14.72
C ASP A 69 10.69 2.14 15.59
N ARG A 70 10.30 3.42 15.56
CA ARG A 70 10.90 4.47 16.40
C ARG A 70 10.60 4.31 17.89
N VAL A 71 9.41 3.84 18.25
CA VAL A 71 9.03 3.56 19.64
C VAL A 71 9.74 2.31 20.17
N SER A 72 9.95 1.29 19.33
CA SER A 72 10.65 0.05 19.73
C SER A 72 12.15 0.22 20.00
N LEU A 73 12.77 1.32 19.54
CA LEU A 73 14.19 1.60 19.69
C LEU A 73 14.58 2.26 21.03
N TRP A 74 13.60 2.62 21.86
CA TRP A 74 13.84 3.09 23.23
C TRP A 74 13.32 2.06 24.23
N PRO A 75 14.18 1.16 24.75
CA PRO A 75 13.86 0.44 25.96
C PRO A 75 13.89 1.44 27.12
N ASP A 76 12.84 1.45 27.95
CA ASP A 76 12.85 2.07 29.28
C ASP A 76 14.07 1.60 30.12
#